data_AF-A0AA43G439-F1
#
_entry.id   AF-A0AA43G439-F1
#
_cell.length_a   1.000
_cell.length_b   1.000
_cell.length_c   1.000
_cell.angle_alpha   90.00
_cell.angle_beta   90.00
_cell.angle_gamma   90.00
#
_symmetry.space_group_name_H-M   'P 1'
#
loop_
_entity.id
_entity.type
_entity.pdbx_description
1 polymer ?
#
loop_
_entity_poly.entity_id
_entity_poly.type
_entity_poly.pdbx_seq_one_letter_code
_entity_poly.pdbx_strand_id
1 'polypeptide(L)'
;MSVKPIKLNSMVGAAWGQKGTLPIPIGPTYHELVLETNAEAAEIERLSITLNAEEIYVLTGREILMLERYKQRAHTTGHYVIPFSDITARTKNGVRYTGLVTEAGDNIHLDVQFKAKTSGDPLSIQVHAWVTNAQPARILVPMIKRETMPANAEGVNEFTSLVSSPL
;
A
#
# COMPACT_ATOMS: atom_id res chain seq x y z
N MET A 1 5.37 18.17 14.25
CA MET A 1 6.13 17.72 13.06
C MET A 1 5.26 17.75 11.82
N SER A 2 5.73 18.36 10.72
CA SER A 2 5.01 18.45 9.44
C SER A 2 5.20 17.17 8.61
N VAL A 3 4.17 16.75 7.88
CA VAL A 3 4.29 15.69 6.87
C VAL A 3 4.97 16.30 5.64
N LYS A 4 5.90 15.57 5.02
CA LYS A 4 6.66 16.04 3.85
C LYS A 4 6.55 15.02 2.71
N PRO A 5 6.34 15.45 1.46
CA PRO A 5 6.43 14.58 0.31
C PRO A 5 7.90 14.28 -0.02
N ILE A 6 8.20 13.05 -0.38
CA ILE A 6 9.48 12.62 -0.94
C ILE A 6 9.23 11.82 -2.23
N LYS A 7 10.07 12.03 -3.24
CA LYS A 7 10.08 11.19 -4.44
C LYS A 7 10.94 9.96 -4.13
N LEU A 8 10.39 8.77 -4.38
CA LEU A 8 11.16 7.53 -4.27
C LEU A 8 11.94 7.26 -5.55
N ASN A 9 12.89 6.33 -5.45
CA ASN A 9 13.65 5.86 -6.61
C ASN A 9 12.71 5.27 -7.67
N SER A 10 13.21 5.20 -8.91
CA SER A 10 12.48 4.52 -9.97
C SER A 10 12.35 3.02 -9.66
N MET A 11 11.19 2.47 -10.00
CA MET A 11 10.93 1.04 -9.88
C MET A 11 11.78 0.25 -10.87
N VAL A 12 12.33 -0.88 -10.44
CA VAL A 12 13.18 -1.74 -11.27
C VAL A 12 12.31 -2.83 -11.90
N GLY A 13 12.50 -3.10 -13.21
CA GLY A 13 11.80 -4.18 -13.92
C GLY A 13 10.34 -3.89 -14.28
N ALA A 14 9.85 -2.67 -14.01
CA ALA A 14 8.47 -2.32 -14.27
C ALA A 14 8.21 -2.11 -15.78
N ALA A 15 7.42 -3.01 -16.37
CA ALA A 15 6.96 -2.95 -17.75
C ALA A 15 5.61 -3.65 -17.87
N TRP A 16 4.91 -3.45 -18.99
CA TRP A 16 3.67 -4.18 -19.28
C TRP A 16 3.92 -5.70 -19.21
N GLY A 17 3.10 -6.41 -18.43
CA GLY A 17 3.22 -7.86 -18.22
C GLY A 17 4.35 -8.29 -17.28
N GLN A 18 5.08 -7.36 -16.67
CA GLN A 18 6.20 -7.64 -15.78
C GLN A 18 5.94 -7.14 -14.36
N LYS A 19 6.69 -7.71 -13.40
CA LYS A 19 6.70 -7.24 -12.01
C LYS A 19 7.75 -6.14 -11.87
N GLY A 20 7.30 -4.96 -11.45
CA GLY A 20 8.17 -3.91 -10.97
C GLY A 20 8.41 -4.03 -9.46
N THR A 21 9.64 -3.82 -9.02
CA THR A 21 10.02 -3.81 -7.60
C THR A 21 10.68 -2.49 -7.22
N LEU A 22 10.27 -1.90 -6.12
CA LEU A 22 10.84 -0.69 -5.55
C LEU A 22 11.23 -0.92 -4.08
N PRO A 23 12.54 -0.94 -3.75
CA PRO A 23 12.96 -0.92 -2.36
C PRO A 23 12.60 0.42 -1.72
N ILE A 24 11.91 0.37 -0.57
CA ILE A 24 11.54 1.56 0.20
C ILE A 24 12.64 1.81 1.24
N PRO A 25 13.27 3.00 1.26
CA PRO A 25 14.35 3.29 2.20
C PRO A 25 13.83 3.36 3.64
N ILE A 26 14.62 2.84 4.58
CA ILE A 26 14.35 2.97 6.02
C ILE A 26 14.77 4.34 6.55
N GLY A 27 14.21 4.73 7.70
CA GLY A 27 14.53 5.99 8.39
C GLY A 27 13.29 6.79 8.77
N PRO A 28 12.40 7.16 7.82
CA PRO A 28 11.20 7.90 8.15
C PRO A 28 10.01 6.99 8.52
N THR A 29 8.97 7.58 9.11
CA THR A 29 7.65 6.94 9.20
C THR A 29 6.85 7.28 7.95
N TYR A 30 6.30 6.26 7.28
CA TYR A 30 5.49 6.39 6.06
C TYR A 30 4.01 6.52 6.40
N HIS A 31 3.34 7.54 5.87
CA HIS A 31 1.91 7.76 6.06
C HIS A 31 1.09 7.29 4.86
N GLU A 32 1.58 7.53 3.65
CA GLU A 32 0.96 7.06 2.41
C GLU A 32 2.01 6.92 1.31
N LEU A 33 1.76 6.00 0.39
CA LEU A 33 2.45 5.91 -0.90
C LEU A 33 1.47 6.34 -1.99
N VAL A 34 1.95 7.07 -2.98
CA VAL A 34 1.19 7.47 -4.15
C VAL A 34 1.91 6.92 -5.37
N LEU A 35 1.28 5.94 -6.01
CA LEU A 35 1.71 5.40 -7.29
C LEU A 35 1.12 6.27 -8.40
N GLU A 36 1.99 6.99 -9.09
CA GLU A 36 1.68 7.78 -10.29
C GLU A 36 2.00 6.94 -11.52
N THR A 37 1.00 6.64 -12.35
CA THR A 37 1.17 5.81 -13.55
C THR A 37 0.13 6.10 -14.63
N ASN A 38 0.46 5.79 -15.88
CA ASN A 38 -0.49 5.81 -17.00
C ASN A 38 -1.33 4.52 -17.12
N ALA A 39 -1.11 3.53 -16.24
CA ALA A 39 -1.94 2.32 -16.18
C ALA A 39 -3.31 2.59 -15.55
N GLU A 40 -4.34 1.94 -16.09
CA GLU A 40 -5.66 1.95 -15.47
C GLU A 40 -5.74 0.98 -14.28
N ALA A 41 -6.73 1.18 -13.40
CA ALA A 41 -6.93 0.34 -12.21
C ALA A 41 -7.17 -1.14 -12.56
N ALA A 42 -7.75 -1.41 -13.74
CA ALA A 42 -7.98 -2.77 -14.23
C ALA A 42 -6.71 -3.45 -14.73
N GLU A 43 -5.63 -2.70 -14.95
CA GLU A 43 -4.36 -3.14 -15.51
C GLU A 43 -3.32 -3.43 -14.42
N ILE A 44 -3.55 -2.96 -13.20
CA ILE A 44 -2.78 -3.32 -12.02
C ILE A 44 -3.33 -4.64 -11.47
N GLU A 45 -2.62 -5.74 -11.75
CA GLU A 45 -3.04 -7.08 -11.33
C GLU A 45 -2.83 -7.30 -9.84
N ARG A 46 -1.69 -6.84 -9.32
CA ARG A 46 -1.31 -7.01 -7.93
C ARG A 46 -0.35 -5.91 -7.52
N LEU A 47 -0.64 -5.29 -6.39
CA LEU A 47 0.23 -4.41 -5.65
C LEU A 47 0.45 -5.05 -4.28
N SER A 48 1.70 -5.29 -3.92
CA SER A 48 2.07 -5.84 -2.63
C SER A 48 3.14 -5.00 -1.96
N ILE A 49 2.99 -4.81 -0.65
CA ILE A 49 4.01 -4.20 0.20
C ILE A 49 4.48 -5.26 1.16
N THR A 50 5.78 -5.53 1.13
CA THR A 50 6.41 -6.49 2.04
C THR A 50 7.21 -5.76 3.10
N LEU A 51 7.19 -6.29 4.31
CA LEU A 51 8.00 -5.89 5.44
C LEU A 51 8.68 -7.15 5.98
N ASN A 52 10.00 -7.24 5.88
CA ASN A 52 10.79 -8.39 6.35
C ASN A 52 10.29 -9.74 5.79
N ALA A 53 10.01 -9.77 4.49
CA ALA A 53 9.44 -10.90 3.73
C ALA A 53 7.98 -11.27 4.04
N GLU A 54 7.30 -10.51 4.92
CA GLU A 54 5.86 -10.64 5.14
C GLU A 54 5.09 -9.63 4.29
N GLU A 55 4.09 -10.09 3.53
CA GLU A 55 3.16 -9.18 2.84
C GLU A 55 2.22 -8.53 3.84
N ILE A 56 2.34 -7.20 4.00
CA ILE A 56 1.48 -6.40 4.87
C ILE A 56 0.32 -5.80 4.09
N TYR A 57 0.51 -5.46 2.81
CA TYR A 57 -0.57 -5.03 1.92
C TYR A 57 -0.58 -5.92 0.69
N VAL A 58 -1.77 -6.38 0.29
CA VAL A 58 -2.00 -7.09 -0.96
C VAL A 58 -3.30 -6.59 -1.56
N LEU A 59 -3.21 -5.84 -2.65
CA LEU A 59 -4.33 -5.17 -3.30
C LEU A 59 -4.24 -5.28 -4.82
N THR A 60 -5.37 -5.33 -5.50
CA THR A 60 -5.51 -5.07 -6.93
C THR A 60 -5.78 -3.59 -7.19
N GLY A 61 -5.59 -3.09 -8.41
CA GLY A 61 -5.90 -1.68 -8.70
C GLY A 61 -7.36 -1.31 -8.42
N ARG A 62 -8.31 -2.24 -8.62
CA ARG A 62 -9.73 -2.04 -8.27
C ARG A 62 -9.94 -1.92 -6.76
N GLU A 63 -9.24 -2.74 -5.97
CA GLU A 63 -9.32 -2.68 -4.51
C GLU A 63 -8.70 -1.39 -3.95
N ILE A 64 -7.68 -0.83 -4.60
CA ILE A 64 -7.14 0.50 -4.23
C ILE A 64 -8.23 1.57 -4.41
N LEU A 65 -8.94 1.58 -5.55
CA LEU A 65 -10.06 2.51 -5.75
C LEU A 65 -11.17 2.32 -4.71
N MET A 66 -11.47 1.07 -4.34
CA MET A 66 -12.43 0.79 -3.28
C MET A 66 -11.96 1.33 -1.92
N LEU A 67 -10.67 1.20 -1.62
CA LEU A 67 -10.05 1.71 -0.40
C LEU A 67 -10.09 3.23 -0.33
N GLU A 68 -9.78 3.92 -1.43
CA GLU A 68 -9.90 5.39 -1.54
C GLU A 68 -11.33 5.84 -1.26
N ARG A 69 -12.32 5.19 -1.91
CA ARG A 69 -13.74 5.48 -1.68
C ARG A 69 -14.16 5.20 -0.24
N TYR A 70 -13.71 4.08 0.35
CA TYR A 70 -14.00 3.72 1.73
C TYR A 70 -13.46 4.76 2.71
N LYS A 71 -12.26 5.30 2.45
CA LYS A 71 -11.63 6.39 3.22
C LYS A 71 -12.14 7.79 2.82
N GLN A 72 -13.20 7.88 2.03
CA GLN A 72 -13.81 9.12 1.55
C GLN A 72 -12.83 10.05 0.80
N ARG A 73 -11.83 9.47 0.11
CA ARG A 73 -10.87 10.19 -0.71
C ARG A 73 -11.35 10.24 -2.16
N ALA A 74 -11.28 11.40 -2.78
CA ALA A 74 -11.57 11.54 -4.21
C ALA A 74 -10.43 10.91 -5.03
N HIS A 75 -10.78 9.98 -5.91
CA HIS A 75 -9.81 9.38 -6.82
C HIS A 75 -9.31 10.42 -7.83
N THR A 76 -8.00 10.43 -8.06
CA THR A 76 -7.36 11.24 -9.09
C THR A 76 -6.80 10.32 -10.16
N THR A 77 -7.20 10.52 -11.42
CA THR A 77 -6.76 9.67 -12.53
C THR A 77 -5.24 9.58 -12.59
N GLY A 78 -4.73 8.36 -12.80
CA GLY A 78 -3.29 8.06 -12.84
C GLY A 78 -2.59 8.12 -11.49
N HIS A 79 -3.30 8.37 -10.38
CA HIS A 79 -2.75 8.39 -9.02
C HIS A 79 -3.49 7.37 -8.15
N TYR A 80 -2.74 6.42 -7.62
CA TYR A 80 -3.25 5.36 -6.75
C TYR A 80 -2.64 5.52 -5.36
N VAL A 81 -3.47 5.84 -4.37
CA VAL A 81 -3.02 6.10 -3.00
C VAL A 81 -3.13 4.83 -2.15
N ILE A 82 -2.00 4.42 -1.57
CA ILE A 82 -1.95 3.38 -0.54
C ILE A 82 -1.77 4.06 0.83
N PRO A 83 -2.83 4.18 1.65
CA PRO A 83 -2.74 4.78 2.96
C PRO A 83 -2.24 3.75 3.99
N PHE A 84 -1.19 4.11 4.74
CA PHE A 84 -0.80 3.43 5.97
C PHE A 84 -1.49 4.07 7.17
N SER A 85 -1.46 5.40 7.22
CA SER A 85 -2.15 6.18 8.23
C SER A 85 -3.65 6.21 8.00
N ASP A 86 -4.40 6.01 9.08
CA ASP A 86 -5.84 6.11 9.05
C ASP A 86 -6.30 7.57 9.10
N ILE A 87 -6.55 8.16 7.94
CA ILE A 87 -7.06 9.53 7.80
C ILE A 87 -8.45 9.73 8.41
N THR A 88 -9.20 8.65 8.68
CA THR A 88 -10.53 8.73 9.28
C THR A 88 -10.49 8.83 10.81
N ALA A 89 -9.30 8.71 11.41
CA ALA A 89 -9.16 8.81 12.85
C ALA A 89 -9.53 10.22 13.37
N ARG A 90 -10.22 10.27 14.52
CA ARG A 90 -10.77 11.50 15.09
C ARG A 90 -9.72 12.53 15.50
N THR A 91 -8.51 12.08 15.85
CA THR A 91 -7.44 12.97 16.36
C THR A 91 -6.22 12.91 15.45
N LYS A 92 -5.49 14.03 15.35
CA LYS A 92 -4.22 14.10 14.59
C LYS A 92 -3.21 13.05 15.08
N ASN A 93 -3.22 12.73 16.37
CA ASN A 93 -2.37 11.69 16.93
C ASN A 93 -2.82 10.30 16.48
N GLY A 94 -4.13 10.01 16.46
CA GLY A 94 -4.67 8.74 15.97
C GLY A 94 -4.34 8.48 14.50
N VAL A 95 -4.44 9.50 13.64
CA VAL A 95 -4.04 9.39 12.22
C VAL A 95 -2.56 9.01 12.11
N ARG A 96 -1.70 9.63 12.91
CA ARG A 96 -0.25 9.41 12.84
C ARG A 96 0.20 8.11 13.48
N TYR A 97 -0.54 7.62 14.46
CA TYR A 97 -0.21 6.41 15.22
C TYR A 97 -0.20 5.15 14.35
N THR A 98 -0.99 5.14 13.29
CA THR A 98 -1.15 4.01 12.37
C THR A 98 -0.18 4.03 11.19
N GLY A 99 0.69 5.04 11.09
CA GLY A 99 1.71 5.10 10.03
C GLY A 99 2.67 3.93 10.10
N LEU A 100 3.24 3.54 8.95
CA LEU A 100 4.26 2.51 8.87
C LEU A 100 5.59 3.07 9.38
N VAL A 101 5.88 2.82 10.66
CA VAL A 101 7.18 3.11 11.27
C VAL A 101 8.23 2.19 10.66
N THR A 102 9.42 2.70 10.34
CA THR A 102 10.55 1.89 9.88
C THR A 102 11.62 1.83 10.96
N GLU A 103 12.13 0.63 11.21
CA GLU A 103 13.16 0.33 12.20
C GLU A 103 14.49 -0.03 11.52
N ALA A 104 15.56 0.01 12.30
CA ALA A 104 16.88 -0.37 11.79
C ALA A 104 16.90 -1.87 11.43
N GLY A 105 17.28 -2.17 10.19
CA GLY A 105 17.33 -3.54 9.67
C GLY A 105 16.06 -3.99 8.96
N ASP A 106 15.01 -3.16 8.92
CA ASP A 106 13.84 -3.46 8.12
C ASP A 106 14.16 -3.54 6.62
N ASN A 107 13.50 -4.46 5.94
CA ASN A 107 13.57 -4.63 4.51
C ASN A 107 12.15 -4.48 3.92
N ILE A 108 11.90 -3.37 3.23
CA ILE A 108 10.58 -3.01 2.72
C ILE A 108 10.63 -2.93 1.20
N HIS A 109 9.73 -3.65 0.52
CA HIS A 109 9.58 -3.59 -0.93
C HIS A 109 8.14 -3.30 -1.32
N LEU A 110 7.98 -2.38 -2.27
CA LEU A 110 6.76 -2.23 -3.05
C LEU A 110 6.93 -3.01 -4.35
N ASP A 111 6.08 -4.01 -4.54
CA ASP A 111 5.98 -4.81 -5.75
C ASP A 111 4.68 -4.47 -6.47
N VAL A 112 4.75 -4.21 -7.78
CA VAL A 112 3.58 -3.94 -8.62
C VAL A 112 3.65 -4.76 -9.90
N GLN A 113 2.64 -5.58 -10.13
CA GLN A 113 2.46 -6.39 -11.32
C GLN A 113 1.42 -5.75 -12.24
N PHE A 114 1.80 -5.56 -13.50
CA PHE A 114 0.92 -5.01 -14.54
C PHE A 114 0.52 -6.08 -15.54
N LYS A 115 -0.68 -5.93 -16.11
CA LYS A 115 -1.15 -6.76 -17.23
C LYS A 115 -0.26 -6.58 -18.45
N ALA A 116 -0.15 -7.65 -19.25
CA ALA A 116 0.47 -7.54 -20.57
C ALA A 116 -0.41 -6.68 -21.49
N LYS A 117 0.23 -5.77 -22.22
CA LYS A 117 -0.41 -4.92 -23.23
C LYS A 117 0.33 -5.09 -24.55
N THR A 118 -0.40 -5.37 -25.62
CA THR A 118 0.15 -5.59 -26.96
C THR A 118 0.25 -4.31 -27.79
N SER A 119 -0.47 -3.25 -27.41
CA SER A 119 -0.32 -1.92 -27.99
C SER A 119 -0.59 -0.82 -26.95
N GLY A 120 0.10 0.31 -27.09
CA GLY A 120 -0.06 1.48 -26.23
C GLY A 120 1.27 2.18 -25.96
N ASP A 121 1.18 3.30 -25.24
CA ASP A 121 2.34 4.05 -24.76
C ASP A 121 3.18 3.21 -23.79
N PRO A 122 4.50 3.47 -23.71
CA PRO A 122 5.34 2.84 -22.71
C PRO A 122 4.80 3.12 -21.31
N LEU A 123 4.95 2.13 -20.42
CA LEU A 123 4.52 2.24 -19.04
C LEU A 123 5.35 3.31 -18.32
N SER A 124 4.67 4.33 -17.79
CA SER A 124 5.27 5.36 -16.95
C SER A 124 4.90 5.07 -15.50
N ILE A 125 5.89 5.00 -14.61
CA ILE A 125 5.69 4.77 -13.18
C ILE A 125 6.59 5.69 -12.37
N GLN A 126 5.98 6.38 -11.44
CA GLN A 126 6.67 7.15 -10.42
C GLN A 126 5.99 6.90 -9.07
N VAL A 127 6.78 6.81 -8.00
CA VAL A 127 6.23 6.62 -6.66
C VAL A 127 6.66 7.78 -5.78
N HIS A 128 5.68 8.36 -5.10
CA HIS A 128 5.88 9.38 -4.09
C HIS A 128 5.45 8.84 -2.74
N ALA A 129 6.09 9.31 -1.68
CA ALA A 129 5.73 8.96 -0.32
C ALA A 129 5.52 10.22 0.52
N TRP A 130 4.56 10.16 1.42
CA TRP A 130 4.37 11.20 2.44
C TRP A 130 4.88 10.68 3.77
N VAL A 131 5.84 11.40 4.33
CA VAL A 131 6.63 10.92 5.46
C VAL A 131 6.69 11.93 6.60
N THR A 132 6.95 11.43 7.79
CA THR A 132 7.40 12.22 8.95
C THR A 132 8.75 11.73 9.45
N ASN A 133 9.32 12.42 10.43
CA ASN A 133 10.57 12.00 11.06
C ASN A 133 10.42 10.59 11.65
N ALA A 134 11.55 9.90 11.79
CA ALA A 134 11.65 8.60 12.44
C ALA A 134 10.91 8.58 13.79
N GLN A 135 10.23 7.47 14.07
CA GLN A 135 9.68 7.18 15.39
C GLN A 135 10.55 6.13 16.09
N PRO A 136 10.65 6.16 17.44
CA PRO A 136 11.61 5.35 18.18
C PRO A 136 11.25 3.85 18.19
N ALA A 137 9.98 3.51 18.02
CA ALA A 137 9.51 2.12 18.01
C ALA A 137 8.23 1.99 17.18
N ARG A 138 8.09 0.86 16.50
CA ARG A 138 6.86 0.44 15.84
C ARG A 138 5.92 -0.18 16.87
N ILE A 139 4.75 0.45 17.07
CA ILE A 139 3.71 -0.09 17.96
C ILE A 139 2.64 -0.86 17.18
N LEU A 140 2.39 -0.47 15.92
CA LEU A 140 1.42 -1.11 15.05
C LEU A 140 2.01 -1.31 13.66
N VAL A 141 1.69 -2.45 13.04
CA VAL A 141 1.89 -2.66 11.61
C VAL A 141 0.52 -2.51 10.92
N PRO A 142 0.33 -1.52 10.03
CA PRO A 142 -0.88 -1.47 9.22
C PRO A 142 -0.89 -2.64 8.24
N MET A 143 -2.00 -3.35 8.15
CA MET A 143 -2.14 -4.52 7.28
C MET A 143 -3.46 -4.49 6.51
N ILE A 144 -3.42 -4.84 5.23
CA ILE A 144 -4.60 -5.17 4.41
C ILE A 144 -4.27 -6.43 3.62
N LYS A 145 -4.85 -7.55 4.02
CA LYS A 145 -4.62 -8.86 3.40
C LYS A 145 -5.91 -9.44 2.84
N ARG A 146 -5.79 -10.23 1.78
CA ARG A 146 -6.91 -10.98 1.21
C ARG A 146 -7.03 -12.33 1.90
N GLU A 147 -8.16 -12.57 2.54
CA GLU A 147 -8.48 -13.87 3.14
C GLU A 147 -9.55 -14.58 2.31
N THR A 148 -9.36 -15.87 2.06
CA THR A 148 -10.37 -16.73 1.43
C THR A 148 -11.15 -17.46 2.51
N MET A 149 -12.48 -17.35 2.49
CA MET A 149 -13.36 -17.95 3.49
C MET A 149 -14.44 -18.85 2.86
N PRO A 150 -14.86 -19.92 3.54
CA PRO A 150 -16.07 -20.65 3.17
C PRO A 150 -17.28 -19.77 3.48
N ALA A 151 -18.08 -19.47 2.47
CA ALA A 151 -19.32 -18.71 2.60
C ALA A 151 -20.51 -19.66 2.46
N ASN A 152 -20.95 -20.25 3.57
CA ASN A 152 -22.14 -21.08 3.55
C ASN A 152 -23.37 -20.18 3.29
N ALA A 153 -24.24 -20.59 2.36
CA ALA A 153 -25.42 -19.82 1.96
C ALA A 153 -26.51 -19.75 3.05
N GLU A 154 -26.46 -20.67 4.02
CA GLU A 154 -27.35 -20.76 5.17
C GLU A 154 -26.52 -20.98 6.45
N GLY A 155 -26.98 -20.42 7.58
CA GLY A 155 -26.34 -20.56 8.88
C GLY A 155 -25.45 -19.39 9.30
N VAL A 156 -24.62 -19.62 10.32
CA VAL A 156 -23.70 -18.63 10.90
C VAL A 156 -22.28 -18.93 10.42
N ASN A 157 -21.61 -17.94 9.85
CA ASN A 157 -20.19 -18.01 9.52
C ASN A 157 -19.38 -17.39 10.67
N GLU A 158 -18.48 -18.15 11.27
CA GLU A 158 -17.60 -17.69 12.36
C GLU A 158 -16.17 -17.46 11.87
N PHE A 159 -15.52 -16.41 12.38
CA PHE A 159 -14.19 -15.98 11.96
C PHE A 159 -13.20 -16.09 13.13
N THR A 160 -12.54 -17.24 13.27
CA THR A 160 -11.65 -17.53 14.41
C THR A 160 -10.16 -17.53 14.07
N SER A 161 -9.80 -17.54 12.77
CA SER A 161 -8.42 -17.69 12.30
C SER A 161 -7.83 -16.42 11.66
N LEU A 162 -8.46 -15.25 11.84
CA LEU A 162 -7.95 -14.00 11.27
C LEU A 162 -6.63 -13.62 11.94
N VAL A 163 -5.59 -13.43 11.12
CA VAL A 163 -4.29 -12.96 11.59
C VAL A 163 -4.43 -11.50 12.05
N SER A 164 -4.04 -11.25 13.30
CA SER A 164 -3.95 -9.89 13.87
C SER A 164 -2.53 -9.64 14.34
N SER A 165 -2.05 -8.40 14.20
CA SER A 165 -0.79 -7.99 14.81
C SER A 165 -0.93 -8.10 16.34
N PRO A 166 0.10 -8.59 17.05
CA PRO A 166 0.16 -8.38 18.50
C PRO A 166 0.10 -6.86 18.76
N LEU A 167 -0.73 -6.47 19.74
CA LEU A 167 -0.89 -5.09 20.22
C LEU A 167 0.28 -4.67 21.11
#